data_AF-C6CM88-F1
#
_entry.id   AF-C6CM88-F1
#
_cell.length_a   1.000
_cell.length_b   1.000
_cell.length_c   1.000
_cell.angle_alpha   90.00
_cell.angle_beta   90.00
_cell.angle_gamma   90.00
#
_symmetry.space_group_name_H-M   'P 1'
#
loop_
_entity.id
_entity.type
_entity.pdbx_description
1 polymer ?
#
loop_
_entity_poly.entity_id
_entity_poly.type
_entity_poly.pdbx_seq_one_letter_code
_entity_poly.pdbx_strand_id
1 'polypeptide(L)'
;MTLDHITLLSPEGGVILLLLFFSLVTWSIGLLKLVQYARHRRRNQQFRQLFWQQENIDAALRDVAHPGALANLARATQLTLERVKDRITPIAHLQDRVERALQQQIQRERRTLETGLALLASIGTTSPFIGLFGTVWGIMAALQTIGQSGSAGLDTVAGPIGNALIATGIGIAVAVPAVLIYNYFLRRLKLEVADMDDFAHDIYSVAQAQEFRLAPEPPTAPYAVQTIREVV
;
A
#
# COMPACT_ATOMS: atom_id res chain seq x y z
N MET A 1 15.38 -43.14 -5.27
CA MET A 1 15.49 -41.83 -5.94
C MET A 1 15.50 -40.78 -4.84
N THR A 2 16.59 -40.73 -4.09
CA THR A 2 16.72 -39.92 -2.86
C THR A 2 17.35 -38.58 -3.20
N LEU A 3 16.91 -37.53 -2.51
CA LEU A 3 17.32 -36.13 -2.68
C LEU A 3 18.79 -35.87 -2.24
N ASP A 4 19.60 -36.91 -2.07
CA ASP A 4 20.92 -36.86 -1.44
C ASP A 4 22.04 -36.31 -2.35
N HIS A 5 21.77 -36.11 -3.65
CA HIS A 5 22.75 -35.56 -4.60
C HIS A 5 22.64 -34.05 -4.83
N ILE A 6 21.71 -33.34 -4.18
CA ILE A 6 21.80 -31.88 -4.11
C ILE A 6 22.83 -31.56 -3.03
N THR A 7 24.10 -31.54 -3.41
CA THR A 7 25.12 -30.91 -2.55
C THR A 7 24.71 -29.46 -2.38
N LEU A 8 24.15 -29.11 -1.22
CA LEU A 8 23.66 -27.75 -0.90
C LEU A 8 24.77 -26.67 -1.00
N LEU A 9 26.02 -27.11 -1.12
CA LEU A 9 27.22 -26.30 -1.35
C LEU A 9 27.57 -26.10 -2.84
N SER A 10 26.89 -26.77 -3.76
CA SER A 10 27.02 -26.51 -5.21
C SER A 10 26.28 -25.23 -5.60
N PRO A 11 26.73 -24.49 -6.64
CA PRO A 11 26.06 -23.28 -7.09
C PRO A 11 24.59 -23.52 -7.51
N GLU A 12 24.25 -24.67 -8.11
CA GLU A 12 22.85 -25.02 -8.38
C GLU A 12 22.01 -25.23 -7.09
N GLY A 13 22.58 -25.85 -6.06
CA GLY A 13 21.92 -25.98 -4.75
C GLY A 13 21.65 -24.63 -4.10
N GLY A 14 22.60 -23.70 -4.21
CA GLY A 14 22.45 -22.31 -3.74
C GLY A 14 21.31 -21.57 -4.45
N VAL A 15 21.18 -21.74 -5.76
CA VAL A 15 20.08 -21.16 -6.56
C VAL A 15 18.73 -21.68 -6.07
N ILE A 16 18.59 -23.00 -5.88
CA ILE A 16 17.33 -23.61 -5.42
C ILE A 16 16.97 -23.12 -4.00
N LEU A 17 17.94 -23.09 -3.08
CA LEU A 17 17.72 -22.58 -1.72
C LEU A 17 17.27 -21.12 -1.71
N LEU A 18 17.90 -20.28 -2.54
CA LEU A 18 17.52 -18.87 -2.68
C LEU A 18 16.09 -18.73 -3.21
N LEU A 19 15.71 -19.50 -4.22
CA LEU A 19 14.35 -19.50 -4.78
C LEU A 19 13.33 -19.99 -3.76
N LEU A 20 13.63 -21.02 -2.98
CA LEU A 20 12.76 -21.48 -1.89
C LEU A 20 12.58 -20.40 -0.81
N PHE A 21 13.65 -19.69 -0.45
CA PHE A 21 13.57 -18.55 0.45
C PHE A 21 12.65 -17.44 -0.12
N PHE A 22 12.79 -17.10 -1.40
CA PHE A 22 11.89 -16.14 -2.07
C PHE A 22 10.44 -16.60 -2.12
N SER A 23 10.20 -17.91 -2.26
CA SER A 23 8.85 -18.50 -2.17
C SER A 23 8.23 -18.25 -0.79
N LEU A 24 8.98 -18.55 0.28
CA LEU A 24 8.51 -18.34 1.66
C LEU A 24 8.24 -16.86 1.94
N VAL A 25 9.11 -15.96 1.48
CA VAL A 25 8.92 -14.51 1.59
C VAL A 25 7.66 -14.06 0.83
N THR A 26 7.46 -14.55 -0.40
CA THR A 26 6.29 -14.24 -1.23
C THR A 26 4.97 -14.58 -0.53
N TRP A 27 4.85 -15.81 -0.02
CA TRP A 27 3.66 -16.26 0.68
C TRP A 27 3.46 -15.55 2.02
N SER A 28 4.53 -15.28 2.75
CA SER A 28 4.48 -14.54 4.02
C SER A 28 3.96 -13.11 3.81
N ILE A 29 4.48 -12.39 2.82
CA ILE A 29 3.99 -11.05 2.47
C ILE A 29 2.52 -11.11 2.02
N GLY A 30 2.17 -12.10 1.19
CA GLY A 30 0.79 -12.31 0.74
C GLY A 30 -0.20 -12.47 1.91
N LEU A 31 0.11 -13.33 2.88
CA LEU A 31 -0.72 -13.56 4.07
C LEU A 31 -0.82 -12.31 4.95
N LEU A 32 0.31 -11.65 5.23
CA LEU A 32 0.33 -10.42 6.02
C LEU A 32 -0.51 -9.31 5.35
N LYS A 33 -0.42 -9.18 4.02
CA LYS A 33 -1.22 -8.23 3.25
C LYS A 33 -2.70 -8.55 3.26
N LEU A 34 -3.10 -9.83 3.19
CA LEU A 34 -4.50 -10.24 3.31
C LEU A 34 -5.09 -9.78 4.65
N VAL A 35 -4.38 -10.06 5.76
CA VAL A 35 -4.83 -9.66 7.10
C VAL A 35 -4.83 -8.13 7.24
N GLN A 36 -3.79 -7.44 6.74
CA GLN A 36 -3.71 -5.99 6.75
C GLN A 36 -4.94 -5.39 6.03
N TYR A 37 -5.20 -5.76 4.78
CA TYR A 37 -6.31 -5.22 4.00
C TYR A 37 -7.68 -5.55 4.61
N ALA A 38 -7.89 -6.78 5.10
CA ALA A 38 -9.14 -7.15 5.76
C ALA A 38 -9.41 -6.28 7.00
N ARG A 39 -8.36 -6.00 7.79
CA ARG A 39 -8.45 -5.15 8.98
C ARG A 39 -8.67 -3.68 8.63
N HIS A 40 -7.96 -3.15 7.62
CA HIS A 40 -8.14 -1.77 7.15
C HIS A 40 -9.56 -1.55 6.63
N ARG A 41 -10.07 -2.47 5.80
CA ARG A 41 -11.44 -2.38 5.28
C ARG A 41 -12.48 -2.34 6.39
N ARG A 42 -12.37 -3.23 7.38
CA ARG A 42 -13.30 -3.25 8.53
C ARG A 42 -13.27 -1.95 9.33
N ARG A 43 -12.07 -1.42 9.61
CA ARG A 43 -11.90 -0.16 10.36
C ARG A 43 -12.41 1.05 9.58
N ASN A 44 -12.13 1.12 8.28
CA ASN A 44 -12.61 2.20 7.42
C ASN A 44 -14.13 2.19 7.32
N GLN A 45 -14.76 1.01 7.16
CA GLN A 45 -16.21 0.89 7.13
C GLN A 45 -16.87 1.32 8.45
N GLN A 46 -16.31 0.89 9.59
CA GLN A 46 -16.80 1.30 10.91
C GLN A 46 -16.70 2.82 11.10
N PHE A 47 -15.56 3.41 10.76
CA PHE A 47 -15.40 4.86 10.88
C PHE A 47 -16.30 5.64 9.93
N ARG A 48 -16.47 5.20 8.68
CA ARG A 48 -17.36 5.85 7.71
C ARG A 48 -18.81 5.87 8.23
N GLN A 49 -19.28 4.78 8.84
CA GLN A 49 -20.61 4.74 9.45
C GLN A 49 -20.75 5.71 10.63
N LEU A 50 -19.77 5.74 11.54
CA LEU A 50 -19.76 6.67 12.66
C LEU A 50 -19.71 8.13 12.19
N PHE A 51 -18.89 8.43 11.18
CA PHE A 51 -18.76 9.77 10.61
C PHE A 51 -20.10 10.34 10.14
N TRP A 52 -20.92 9.54 9.46
CA TRP A 52 -22.23 9.97 8.96
C TRP A 52 -23.34 9.97 10.02
N GLN A 53 -23.13 9.34 11.18
CA GLN A 53 -24.08 9.33 12.29
C GLN A 53 -23.89 10.50 13.26
N GLN A 54 -22.70 11.12 13.26
CA GLN A 54 -22.33 12.15 14.21
C GLN A 54 -22.50 13.56 13.64
N GLU A 55 -22.79 14.52 14.52
CA GLU A 55 -23.01 15.93 14.12
C GLU A 55 -21.70 16.65 13.76
N ASN A 56 -20.57 16.21 14.32
CA ASN A 56 -19.27 16.80 14.08
C ASN A 56 -18.13 15.78 14.00
N ILE A 57 -17.02 16.23 13.41
CA ILE A 57 -15.85 15.40 13.10
C ILE A 57 -15.26 14.83 14.39
N ASP A 58 -15.22 15.60 15.47
CA ASP A 58 -14.60 15.14 16.71
C ASP A 58 -15.50 14.39 17.69
N ALA A 59 -16.82 14.34 17.49
CA ALA A 59 -17.63 13.24 18.02
C ALA A 59 -17.27 11.92 17.32
N ALA A 60 -17.19 11.91 15.98
CA ALA A 60 -16.82 10.71 15.23
C ALA A 60 -15.41 10.18 15.59
N LEU A 61 -14.45 11.07 15.88
CA LEU A 61 -13.10 10.69 16.31
C LEU A 61 -13.01 10.23 17.76
N ARG A 62 -13.98 10.54 18.63
CA ARG A 62 -14.03 10.05 20.01
C ARG A 62 -14.59 8.64 20.10
N ASP A 63 -15.55 8.32 19.26
CA ASP A 63 -16.23 7.01 19.27
C ASP A 63 -15.45 5.91 18.54
N VAL A 64 -14.36 6.26 17.83
CA VAL A 64 -13.56 5.27 17.10
C VAL A 64 -12.58 4.54 18.00
N ALA A 65 -12.86 3.27 18.29
CA ALA A 65 -11.98 2.42 19.12
C ALA A 65 -10.64 2.08 18.44
N HIS A 66 -10.63 1.89 17.12
CA HIS A 66 -9.44 1.57 16.35
C HIS A 66 -9.35 2.41 15.07
N PRO A 67 -8.48 3.44 15.02
CA PRO A 67 -8.40 4.31 13.85
C PRO A 67 -7.92 3.55 12.61
N GLY A 68 -8.69 3.69 11.53
CA GLY A 68 -8.31 3.33 10.16
C GLY A 68 -7.76 4.54 9.40
N ALA A 69 -7.56 4.38 8.09
CA ALA A 69 -7.06 5.45 7.23
C ALA A 69 -8.01 6.65 7.20
N LEU A 70 -9.32 6.39 7.13
CA LEU A 70 -10.36 7.43 7.13
C LEU A 70 -10.37 8.22 8.45
N ALA A 71 -10.19 7.55 9.60
CA ALA A 71 -10.09 8.21 10.90
C ALA A 71 -8.83 9.10 10.98
N ASN A 72 -7.72 8.67 10.36
CA ASN A 72 -6.51 9.48 10.30
C ASN A 72 -6.68 10.71 9.41
N LEU A 73 -7.45 10.63 8.33
CA LEU A 73 -7.81 11.78 7.50
C LEU A 73 -8.64 12.80 8.29
N ALA A 74 -9.69 12.34 8.98
CA ALA A 74 -10.52 13.20 9.83
C ALA A 74 -9.68 13.89 10.93
N ARG A 75 -8.75 13.16 11.55
CA ARG A 75 -7.83 13.71 12.55
C ARG A 75 -6.89 14.76 11.95
N ALA A 76 -6.36 14.53 10.75
CA ALA A 76 -5.50 15.49 10.06
C ALA A 76 -6.25 16.79 9.73
N THR A 77 -7.51 16.70 9.33
CA THR A 77 -8.39 17.85 9.13
C THR A 77 -8.62 18.61 10.44
N GLN A 78 -9.02 17.92 11.52
CA GLN A 78 -9.27 18.56 12.81
C GLN A 78 -8.04 19.32 13.34
N LEU A 79 -6.87 18.69 13.33
CA LEU A 79 -5.62 19.31 13.76
C LEU A 79 -5.27 20.55 12.93
N THR A 80 -5.65 20.56 11.65
CA THR A 80 -5.43 21.70 10.76
C THR A 80 -6.38 22.86 11.08
N LEU A 81 -7.66 22.55 11.34
CA LEU A 81 -8.67 23.53 11.75
C LEU A 81 -8.28 24.18 13.09
N GLU A 82 -7.87 23.39 14.08
CA GLU A 82 -7.45 23.90 15.40
C GLU A 82 -6.25 24.84 15.31
N ARG A 83 -5.23 24.49 14.52
CA ARG A 83 -4.04 25.35 14.33
C ARG A 83 -4.34 26.69 13.67
N VAL A 84 -5.45 26.79 12.94
CA VAL A 84 -5.84 28.01 12.24
C VAL A 84 -6.78 28.87 13.07
N LYS A 85 -7.57 28.29 13.98
CA LYS A 85 -8.41 29.06 14.92
C LYS A 85 -7.62 30.13 15.71
N ASP A 86 -6.36 29.85 16.05
CA ASP A 86 -5.51 30.78 16.81
C ASP A 86 -4.81 31.87 15.97
N ARG A 87 -5.01 31.89 14.65
CA ARG A 87 -4.35 32.84 13.75
C ARG A 87 -5.38 33.52 12.86
N ILE A 88 -5.35 34.85 12.78
CA ILE A 88 -6.13 35.63 11.78
C ILE A 88 -5.63 35.23 10.38
N THR A 89 -6.17 34.15 9.85
CA THR A 89 -5.78 33.56 8.57
C THR A 89 -6.95 33.79 7.62
N PRO A 90 -6.73 34.44 6.47
CA PRO A 90 -7.77 34.55 5.44
C PRO A 90 -8.35 33.17 5.10
N ILE A 91 -9.69 33.08 4.99
CA ILE A 91 -10.43 31.84 4.73
C ILE A 91 -9.90 31.11 3.49
N ALA A 92 -9.47 31.86 2.46
CA ALA A 92 -8.84 31.31 1.25
C ALA A 92 -7.59 30.46 1.56
N HIS A 93 -6.79 30.84 2.56
CA HIS A 93 -5.60 30.08 2.94
C HIS A 93 -5.88 28.88 3.84
N LEU A 94 -7.07 28.80 4.44
CA LEU A 94 -7.48 27.64 5.23
C LEU A 94 -7.85 26.46 4.34
N GLN A 95 -8.62 26.72 3.27
CA GLN A 95 -9.00 25.72 2.27
C GLN A 95 -7.75 25.01 1.70
N ASP A 96 -6.78 25.79 1.23
CA ASP A 96 -5.49 25.29 0.74
C ASP A 96 -4.70 24.49 1.80
N ARG A 97 -4.86 24.80 3.09
CA ARG A 97 -4.17 24.11 4.18
C ARG A 97 -4.81 22.77 4.49
N VAL A 98 -6.14 22.71 4.54
CA VAL A 98 -6.90 21.47 4.78
C VAL A 98 -6.69 20.51 3.62
N GLU A 99 -6.81 20.97 2.38
CA GLU A 99 -6.57 20.15 1.19
C GLU A 99 -5.15 19.57 1.18
N ARG A 100 -4.14 20.40 1.45
CA ARG A 100 -2.75 19.92 1.57
C ARG A 100 -2.57 18.93 2.71
N ALA A 101 -3.21 19.13 3.86
CA ALA A 101 -3.11 18.21 4.99
C ALA A 101 -3.73 16.84 4.66
N LEU A 102 -4.90 16.84 4.01
CA LEU A 102 -5.57 15.64 3.51
C LEU A 102 -4.68 14.90 2.50
N GLN A 103 -4.20 15.60 1.46
CA GLN A 103 -3.31 15.01 0.45
C GLN A 103 -2.04 14.43 1.07
N GLN A 104 -1.39 15.14 2.01
CA GLN A 104 -0.24 14.62 2.74
C GLN A 104 -0.57 13.35 3.52
N GLN A 105 -1.74 13.30 4.17
CA GLN A 105 -2.16 12.14 4.93
C GLN A 105 -2.50 10.95 4.02
N ILE A 106 -3.17 11.17 2.88
CA ILE A 106 -3.41 10.14 1.85
C ILE A 106 -2.08 9.54 1.38
N GLN A 107 -1.06 10.36 1.10
CA GLN A 107 0.25 9.86 0.70
C GLN A 107 0.93 9.04 1.79
N ARG A 108 0.74 9.36 3.08
CA ARG A 108 1.28 8.57 4.21
C ARG A 108 0.60 7.19 4.31
N GLU A 109 -0.73 7.16 4.19
CA GLU A 109 -1.48 5.91 4.20
C GLU A 109 -1.13 5.04 2.98
N ARG A 110 -1.02 5.65 1.80
CA ARG A 110 -0.57 4.99 0.56
C ARG A 110 0.78 4.32 0.74
N ARG A 111 1.80 5.03 1.25
CA ARG A 111 3.15 4.45 1.49
C ARG A 111 3.12 3.25 2.43
N THR A 112 2.26 3.31 3.45
CA THR A 112 2.08 2.20 4.40
C THR A 112 1.49 0.97 3.70
N LEU A 113 0.52 1.17 2.80
CA LEU A 113 -0.09 0.09 2.02
C LEU A 113 0.82 -0.43 0.89
N GLU A 114 1.73 0.38 0.36
CA GLU A 114 2.74 0.00 -0.65
C GLU A 114 3.87 -0.89 -0.09
N THR A 115 4.10 -0.87 1.22
CA THR A 115 5.20 -1.61 1.86
C THR A 115 5.15 -3.10 1.50
N GLY A 116 6.26 -3.65 1.00
CA GLY A 116 6.38 -5.05 0.58
C GLY A 116 5.95 -5.34 -0.86
N LEU A 117 5.21 -4.46 -1.55
CA LEU A 117 4.84 -4.66 -2.96
C LEU A 117 6.08 -4.59 -3.86
N ALA A 118 7.01 -3.67 -3.58
CA ALA A 118 8.26 -3.57 -4.34
C ALA A 118 9.07 -4.88 -4.29
N LEU A 119 9.13 -5.53 -3.12
CA LEU A 119 9.83 -6.80 -2.96
C LEU A 119 9.14 -7.93 -3.73
N LEU A 120 7.81 -8.02 -3.71
CA LEU A 120 7.06 -8.98 -4.54
C LEU A 120 7.29 -8.73 -6.03
N ALA A 121 7.32 -7.47 -6.47
CA ALA A 121 7.61 -7.12 -7.85
C ALA A 121 9.02 -7.57 -8.26
N SER A 122 10.02 -7.28 -7.41
CA SER A 122 11.40 -7.72 -7.65
C SER A 122 11.53 -9.24 -7.67
N ILE A 123 10.94 -9.96 -6.71
CA ILE A 123 10.97 -11.43 -6.70
C ILE A 123 10.30 -11.98 -7.95
N GLY A 124 9.13 -11.46 -8.31
CA GLY A 124 8.39 -11.87 -9.50
C GLY A 124 9.16 -11.70 -10.80
N THR A 125 9.90 -10.59 -10.96
CA THR A 125 10.67 -10.33 -12.18
C THR A 125 12.02 -11.01 -12.20
N THR A 126 12.69 -11.20 -11.06
CA THR A 126 14.06 -11.73 -10.99
C THR A 126 14.13 -13.24 -10.86
N SER A 127 13.15 -13.89 -10.23
CA SER A 127 13.17 -15.35 -9.99
C SER A 127 13.33 -16.20 -11.26
N PRO A 128 12.71 -15.88 -12.42
CA PRO A 128 12.93 -16.63 -13.66
C PRO A 128 14.38 -16.55 -14.13
N PHE A 129 15.02 -15.39 -14.00
CA PHE A 129 16.42 -15.20 -14.39
C PHE A 129 17.38 -15.93 -13.44
N ILE A 130 17.05 -16.00 -12.15
CA ILE A 130 17.79 -16.81 -11.19
C ILE A 130 17.71 -18.30 -11.54
N GLY A 131 16.53 -18.80 -11.94
CA GLY A 131 16.36 -20.16 -12.44
C GLY A 131 17.17 -20.42 -13.73
N LEU A 132 17.11 -19.49 -14.69
CA LEU A 132 17.90 -19.53 -15.93
C LEU A 132 19.40 -19.57 -15.63
N PHE A 133 19.88 -18.76 -14.68
CA PHE A 133 21.26 -18.81 -14.23
C PHE A 133 21.66 -20.20 -13.73
N GLY A 134 20.78 -20.85 -12.95
CA GLY A 134 20.95 -22.25 -12.54
C GLY A 134 21.11 -23.20 -13.74
N THR A 135 20.34 -23.02 -14.81
CA THR A 135 20.52 -23.84 -16.03
C THR A 135 21.85 -23.61 -16.73
N VAL A 136 22.27 -22.34 -16.87
CA VAL A 136 23.54 -21.99 -17.51
C VAL A 136 24.70 -22.61 -16.75
N TRP A 137 24.66 -22.52 -15.41
CA TRP A 137 25.69 -23.11 -14.57
C TRP A 137 25.74 -24.63 -14.67
N GLY A 138 24.59 -25.32 -14.59
CA GLY A 138 24.56 -26.78 -14.66
C GLY A 138 25.02 -27.32 -16.03
N ILE A 139 24.69 -26.64 -17.13
CA ILE A 139 25.20 -26.98 -18.47
C ILE A 139 26.71 -26.76 -18.54
N MET A 140 27.21 -25.65 -18.00
CA MET A 140 28.65 -25.38 -17.96
C MET A 140 29.40 -26.45 -17.16
N ALA A 141 28.87 -26.85 -16.01
CA ALA A 141 29.45 -27.92 -15.19
C ALA A 141 29.48 -29.25 -15.94
N ALA A 142 28.40 -29.62 -16.65
CA ALA A 142 28.36 -30.82 -17.49
C ALA A 142 29.43 -30.80 -18.58
N LEU A 143 29.60 -29.66 -19.27
CA LEU A 143 30.61 -29.50 -20.32
C LEU A 143 32.04 -29.58 -19.79
N GLN A 144 32.30 -29.05 -18.58
CA GLN A 144 33.60 -29.20 -17.91
C GLN A 144 33.91 -30.66 -17.59
N THR A 145 32.92 -31.42 -17.08
CA THR A 145 33.08 -32.86 -16.82
C THR A 145 33.37 -33.65 -18.09
N ILE A 146 32.69 -33.34 -19.21
CA ILE A 146 32.99 -33.95 -20.52
C ILE A 146 34.43 -33.63 -20.93
N GLY A 147 34.86 -32.37 -20.80
CA GLY A 147 36.20 -31.94 -21.19
C GLY A 147 37.32 -32.62 -20.39
N GLN A 148 37.07 -32.92 -19.11
CA GLN A 148 38.03 -33.61 -18.24
C GLN A 148 38.03 -35.13 -18.42
N SER A 149 36.85 -35.73 -18.60
CA SER A 149 36.70 -37.19 -18.73
C SER A 149 36.92 -37.70 -20.15
N GLY A 150 36.84 -36.82 -21.16
CA GLY A 150 36.87 -37.20 -22.57
C GLY A 150 35.65 -37.99 -23.04
N SER A 151 34.64 -38.19 -22.18
CA SER A 151 33.46 -39.00 -22.47
C SER A 151 32.19 -38.17 -22.34
N ALA A 152 31.38 -38.20 -23.41
CA ALA A 152 30.06 -37.56 -23.47
C ALA A 152 28.92 -38.56 -23.23
N GLY A 153 29.15 -39.59 -22.42
CA GLY A 153 28.14 -40.59 -22.08
C GLY A 153 26.91 -39.96 -21.40
N LEU A 154 25.73 -40.54 -21.64
CA LEU A 154 24.46 -40.11 -21.04
C LEU A 154 24.55 -40.04 -19.50
N ASP A 155 25.23 -40.99 -18.88
CA ASP A 155 25.43 -41.05 -17.43
C ASP A 155 26.21 -39.84 -16.88
N THR A 156 27.11 -39.27 -17.69
CA THR A 156 27.93 -38.11 -17.34
C THR A 156 27.15 -36.80 -17.41
N VAL A 157 26.13 -36.71 -18.28
CA VAL A 157 25.44 -35.44 -18.60
C VAL A 157 24.01 -35.35 -18.08
N ALA A 158 23.32 -36.48 -17.94
CA ALA A 158 21.89 -36.50 -17.64
C ALA A 158 21.57 -35.92 -16.26
N GLY A 159 22.40 -36.20 -15.25
CA GLY A 159 22.24 -35.67 -13.89
C GLY A 159 22.37 -34.14 -13.83
N PRO A 160 23.53 -33.56 -14.19
CA PRO A 160 23.76 -32.12 -14.14
C PRO A 160 22.75 -31.30 -14.96
N ILE A 161 22.42 -31.76 -16.17
CA ILE A 161 21.45 -31.08 -17.05
C ILE A 161 20.03 -31.18 -16.46
N GLY A 162 19.64 -32.33 -15.90
CA GLY A 162 18.35 -32.49 -15.24
C GLY A 162 18.18 -31.55 -14.04
N ASN A 163 19.19 -31.46 -13.18
CA ASN A 163 19.18 -30.53 -12.03
C ASN A 163 19.09 -29.07 -12.48
N ALA A 164 19.81 -28.71 -13.55
CA ALA A 164 19.70 -27.40 -14.18
C ALA A 164 18.25 -27.07 -14.58
N LEU A 165 17.58 -27.98 -15.30
CA LEU A 165 16.19 -27.77 -15.75
C LEU A 165 15.21 -27.59 -14.58
N ILE A 166 15.42 -28.34 -13.49
CA ILE A 166 14.63 -28.19 -12.26
C ILE A 166 14.77 -26.76 -11.70
N ALA A 167 15.97 -26.17 -11.70
CA ALA A 167 16.19 -24.81 -11.21
C ALA A 167 15.34 -23.76 -11.97
N THR A 168 15.22 -23.88 -13.29
CA THR A 168 14.32 -23.02 -14.10
C THR A 168 12.86 -23.24 -13.76
N GLY A 169 12.43 -24.50 -13.64
CA GLY A 169 11.06 -24.84 -13.25
C GLY A 169 10.68 -24.22 -11.90
N ILE A 170 11.58 -24.30 -10.91
CA ILE A 170 11.40 -23.66 -9.60
C ILE A 170 11.39 -22.14 -9.73
N GLY A 171 12.27 -21.55 -10.54
CA GLY A 171 12.31 -20.09 -10.75
C GLY A 171 10.97 -19.54 -11.26
N ILE A 172 10.33 -20.24 -12.21
CA ILE A 172 8.99 -19.90 -12.70
C ILE A 172 7.93 -20.14 -11.62
N ALA A 173 7.99 -21.27 -10.92
CA ALA A 173 7.03 -21.61 -9.86
C ALA A 173 7.03 -20.59 -8.72
N VAL A 174 8.16 -19.93 -8.44
CA VAL A 174 8.28 -18.84 -7.46
C VAL A 174 7.81 -17.51 -8.05
N ALA A 175 8.13 -17.23 -9.31
CA ALA A 175 7.77 -15.98 -9.98
C ALA A 175 6.26 -15.78 -10.13
N VAL A 176 5.54 -16.82 -10.55
CA VAL A 176 4.11 -16.74 -10.88
C VAL A 176 3.27 -16.26 -9.69
N PRO A 177 3.35 -16.89 -8.49
CA PRO A 177 2.63 -16.40 -7.31
C PRO A 177 3.03 -14.97 -6.92
N ALA A 178 4.31 -14.63 -6.98
CA ALA A 178 4.79 -13.30 -6.60
C ALA A 178 4.15 -12.20 -7.47
N VAL A 179 4.11 -12.40 -8.78
CA VAL A 179 3.48 -11.47 -9.73
C VAL A 179 1.96 -11.38 -9.51
N LEU A 180 1.28 -12.51 -9.27
CA LEU A 180 -0.17 -12.52 -9.02
C LEU A 180 -0.53 -11.77 -7.73
N ILE A 181 0.19 -12.03 -6.64
CA ILE A 181 0.00 -11.37 -5.35
C ILE A 181 0.28 -9.87 -5.48
N TYR A 182 1.39 -9.49 -6.14
CA TYR A 182 1.73 -8.09 -6.40
C TYR A 182 0.60 -7.38 -7.16
N ASN A 183 0.14 -7.93 -8.28
CA ASN A 183 -0.89 -7.31 -9.11
C ASN A 183 -2.22 -7.18 -8.37
N TYR A 184 -2.60 -8.20 -7.59
CA TYR A 184 -3.79 -8.16 -6.76
C TYR A 184 -3.74 -6.99 -5.77
N PHE A 185 -2.66 -6.89 -5.00
CA PHE A 185 -2.54 -5.84 -3.97
C PHE A 185 -2.28 -4.46 -4.56
N LEU A 186 -1.64 -4.35 -5.72
CA LEU A 186 -1.49 -3.09 -6.44
C LEU A 186 -2.85 -2.54 -6.88
N ARG A 187 -3.74 -3.41 -7.39
CA ARG A 187 -5.11 -3.00 -7.73
C ARG A 187 -5.89 -2.59 -6.49
N ARG A 188 -5.76 -3.34 -5.38
CA ARG A 188 -6.42 -3.00 -4.11
C ARG A 188 -5.94 -1.67 -3.54
N LEU A 189 -4.63 -1.40 -3.62
CA LEU A 189 -4.06 -0.12 -3.20
C LEU A 189 -4.69 1.05 -3.95
N LYS A 190 -4.82 0.95 -5.27
CA LYS A 190 -5.45 2.01 -6.09
C LYS A 190 -6.90 2.29 -5.66
N LEU A 191 -7.64 1.23 -5.33
CA LEU A 191 -9.03 1.36 -4.86
C LEU A 191 -9.11 1.99 -3.47
N GLU A 192 -8.22 1.63 -2.54
CA GLU A 192 -8.18 2.25 -1.21
C GLU A 192 -7.76 3.73 -1.29
N VAL A 193 -6.82 4.07 -2.20
CA VAL A 193 -6.45 5.47 -2.44
C VAL A 193 -7.63 6.28 -2.98
N ALA A 194 -8.36 5.74 -3.96
CA ALA A 194 -9.57 6.38 -4.46
C ALA A 194 -10.64 6.56 -3.36
N ASP A 195 -10.88 5.54 -2.51
CA ASP A 195 -11.82 5.64 -1.38
C ASP A 195 -11.41 6.73 -0.36
N MET A 196 -10.10 6.88 -0.14
CA MET A 196 -9.55 7.95 0.69
C MET A 196 -9.71 9.33 0.06
N ASP A 197 -9.49 9.46 -1.26
CA ASP A 197 -9.73 10.70 -2.00
C ASP A 197 -11.20 11.09 -1.94
N ASP A 198 -12.12 10.15 -2.19
CA ASP A 198 -13.58 10.41 -2.08
C ASP A 198 -13.95 10.88 -0.67
N PHE A 199 -13.45 10.19 0.36
CA PHE A 199 -13.71 10.58 1.74
C PHE A 199 -13.06 11.92 2.14
N ALA A 200 -11.93 12.28 1.54
CA ALA A 200 -11.31 13.59 1.75
C ALA A 200 -12.21 14.72 1.23
N HIS A 201 -12.87 14.53 0.10
CA HIS A 201 -13.88 15.47 -0.40
C HIS A 201 -15.09 15.55 0.54
N ASP A 202 -15.58 14.41 1.04
CA ASP A 202 -16.68 14.37 2.02
C ASP A 202 -16.32 15.17 3.28
N ILE A 203 -15.17 14.90 3.90
CA ILE A 203 -14.70 15.63 5.09
C ILE A 203 -14.56 17.11 4.80
N TYR A 204 -13.97 17.46 3.66
CA TYR A 204 -13.76 18.86 3.29
C TYR A 204 -15.09 19.62 3.19
N SER A 205 -16.12 19.02 2.59
CA SER A 205 -17.46 19.61 2.49
C SER A 205 -18.09 19.84 3.87
N VAL A 206 -17.94 18.88 4.79
CA VAL A 206 -18.46 18.98 6.17
C VAL A 206 -17.71 20.04 6.97
N ALA A 207 -16.39 20.11 6.83
CA ALA A 207 -15.56 21.11 7.50
C ALA A 207 -15.94 22.53 7.05
N GLN A 208 -16.17 22.74 5.75
CA GLN A 208 -16.60 24.02 5.21
C GLN A 208 -18.00 24.43 5.73
N ALA A 209 -18.94 23.48 5.79
CA ALA A 209 -20.28 23.71 6.32
C ALA A 209 -20.27 24.09 7.82
N GLN A 210 -19.38 23.46 8.60
CA GLN A 210 -19.20 23.79 10.02
C GLN A 210 -18.59 25.18 10.21
N GLU A 211 -17.63 25.56 9.38
CA GLU A 211 -17.01 26.89 9.44
C GLU A 211 -18.00 28.00 9.07
N PHE A 212 -18.85 27.77 8.05
CA PHE A 212 -19.91 28.72 7.68
C PHE A 212 -20.93 28.94 8.81
N ARG A 213 -21.20 27.93 9.64
CA ARG A 213 -22.06 28.06 10.84
C ARG A 213 -21.39 28.82 11.99
N LEU A 214 -20.07 28.93 12.00
CA LEU A 214 -19.30 29.63 13.04
C LEU A 214 -18.94 31.08 12.66
N ALA A 215 -19.20 31.49 11.41
CA ALA A 215 -19.10 32.89 11.02
C ALA A 215 -20.18 33.70 11.76
N PRO A 216 -19.83 34.74 12.54
CA PRO A 216 -20.82 35.52 13.28
C PRO A 216 -21.81 36.17 12.32
N GLU A 217 -23.10 36.07 12.63
CA GLU A 217 -24.14 36.83 11.93
C GLU A 217 -23.76 38.33 12.02
N PRO A 218 -23.77 39.09 10.90
CA PRO A 218 -23.49 40.52 10.98
C PRO A 218 -24.49 41.13 11.96
N PRO A 219 -24.04 41.99 12.90
CA PRO A 219 -24.94 42.57 13.89
C PRO A 219 -26.08 43.24 13.14
N THR A 220 -27.32 42.78 13.39
CA THR A 220 -28.52 43.45 12.89
C THR A 220 -28.55 44.83 13.53
N ALA A 221 -27.98 45.83 12.85
CA ALA A 221 -28.15 47.21 13.25
C ALA A 221 -29.66 47.49 13.22
N PRO A 222 -30.28 47.92 14.33
CA PRO A 222 -31.67 48.34 14.28
C PRO A 222 -31.73 49.51 13.29
N TYR A 223 -32.47 49.33 12.19
CA TYR A 223 -32.81 50.43 11.30
C TYR A 223 -33.53 51.49 12.15
N ALA A 224 -32.81 52.54 12.51
CA ALA A 224 -33.40 53.73 13.10
C ALA A 224 -34.32 54.32 12.04
N VAL A 225 -35.62 54.08 12.19
CA VAL A 225 -36.66 54.77 11.43
C VAL A 225 -36.55 56.24 11.80
N GLN A 226 -35.86 57.03 10.98
CA GLN A 226 -35.92 58.48 11.06
C GLN A 226 -37.34 58.90 10.72
N THR A 227 -38.14 59.13 11.74
CA THR A 227 -39.43 59.80 11.66
C THR A 227 -39.21 61.16 11.01
N ILE A 228 -39.58 61.29 9.74
CA ILE A 228 -39.72 62.57 9.06
C ILE A 228 -40.84 63.31 9.80
N ARG A 229 -40.47 64.28 10.64
CA ARG A 229 -41.41 65.22 11.23
C ARG A 229 -41.31 66.53 10.46
N GLU A 230 -42.43 66.88 9.85
CA GLU A 230 -42.74 68.10 9.13
C GLU A 230 -42.20 69.35 9.83
N VAL A 231 -41.62 70.27 9.04
CA VAL A 231 -41.57 71.68 9.38
C VAL A 231 -42.13 72.45 8.19
N VAL A 232 -43.30 73.01 8.45
CA VAL A 232 -43.99 74.08 7.71
C VAL A 232 -43.12 75.33 7.66
#